data_AF-A0A7K6DCJ8-F1
#
_entry.id   AF-A0A7K6DCJ8-F1
#
_cell.length_a   1.000
_cell.length_b   1.000
_cell.length_c   1.000
_cell.angle_alpha   90.00
_cell.angle_beta   90.00
_cell.angle_gamma   90.00
#
_symmetry.space_group_name_H-M   'P 1'
#
loop_
_entity.id
_entity.type
_entity.pdbx_description
1 polymer ?
#
loop_
_entity_poly.entity_id
_entity_poly.type
_entity_poly.pdbx_seq_one_letter_code
_entity_poly.pdbx_strand_id
1 'polypeptide(L)'
;VPQVMAGGVTGSVSVALHPLVILNISDHWIRLRSQEGKNGQGRENSPKIPQKIPEIFPKNSRIVPKQVFKDLEFLGWYTTGGPPEPADIHVHKQVCEIIESPLFLKLNPMTKHTDLPVSVFESVIDIINGEATMLFAELPYTLATEEAERIGVDHVARMTATGGGENST
;
A
#
# COMPACT_ATOMS: atom_id res chain seq x y z
N VAL A 1 -18.61 -16.82 0.25
CA VAL A 1 -17.38 -16.12 -0.19
C VAL A 1 -16.21 -16.74 0.55
N PRO A 2 -15.06 -17.00 -0.11
CA PRO A 2 -13.89 -17.52 0.59
C PRO A 2 -13.47 -16.54 1.70
N GLN A 3 -13.11 -17.07 2.86
CA GLN A 3 -12.52 -16.25 3.91
C GLN A 3 -11.13 -15.83 3.45
N VAL A 4 -10.85 -14.52 3.50
CA VAL A 4 -9.56 -13.95 3.06
C VAL A 4 -8.81 -13.24 4.18
N MET A 5 -9.50 -12.93 5.28
CA MET A 5 -8.92 -12.30 6.47
C MET A 5 -8.79 -13.32 7.60
N ALA A 6 -7.69 -13.25 8.34
CA ALA A 6 -7.53 -13.96 9.60
C ALA A 6 -8.40 -13.30 10.68
N GLY A 7 -9.22 -14.08 11.36
CA GLY A 7 -10.03 -13.58 12.46
C GLY A 7 -9.24 -13.56 13.75
N GLY A 8 -9.21 -12.41 14.46
CA GLY A 8 -8.65 -12.33 15.82
C GLY A 8 -7.13 -12.40 15.92
N VAL A 9 -6.41 -12.36 14.80
CA VAL A 9 -4.94 -12.29 14.77
C VAL A 9 -4.52 -10.84 14.60
N THR A 10 -3.80 -10.31 15.59
CA THR A 10 -3.08 -9.05 15.45
C THR A 10 -1.76 -9.30 14.73
N GLY A 11 -1.44 -8.44 13.76
CA GLY A 11 -0.17 -8.49 13.02
C GLY A 11 1.06 -8.69 13.90
N SER A 12 1.99 -9.53 13.44
CA SER A 12 3.20 -9.90 14.16
C SER A 12 4.24 -8.78 14.26
N VAL A 13 4.15 -7.79 13.35
CA VAL A 13 5.08 -6.68 13.24
C VAL A 13 4.36 -5.35 13.07
N SER A 14 5.05 -4.25 13.43
CA SER A 14 4.61 -2.90 13.10
C SER A 14 5.43 -2.32 11.96
N VAL A 15 4.76 -1.73 10.98
CA VAL A 15 5.39 -1.21 9.76
C VAL A 15 5.68 0.29 9.89
N ALA A 16 6.82 0.74 9.35
CA ALA A 16 7.11 2.15 9.15
C ALA A 16 6.89 2.47 7.67
N LEU A 17 5.85 3.26 7.36
CA LEU A 17 5.44 3.56 5.99
C LEU A 17 5.91 4.96 5.60
N HIS A 18 6.65 5.05 4.51
CA HIS A 18 7.11 6.32 3.99
C HIS A 18 6.00 7.01 3.17
N PRO A 19 5.77 8.34 3.30
CA PRO A 19 4.75 9.02 2.49
C PRO A 19 4.98 8.92 0.98
N LEU A 20 6.24 8.82 0.53
CA LEU A 20 6.55 8.65 -0.88
C LEU A 20 5.97 7.34 -1.46
N VAL A 21 5.85 6.27 -0.68
CA VAL A 21 5.15 5.04 -1.11
C VAL A 21 3.72 5.37 -1.51
N ILE A 22 3.00 6.10 -0.65
CA ILE A 22 1.60 6.43 -0.86
C ILE A 22 1.44 7.34 -2.07
N LEU A 23 2.31 8.34 -2.20
CA LEU A 23 2.33 9.24 -3.34
C LEU A 23 2.62 8.49 -4.65
N ASN A 24 3.59 7.57 -4.66
CA ASN A 24 3.92 6.74 -5.82
C ASN A 24 2.75 5.84 -6.24
N ILE A 25 2.07 5.18 -5.29
CA ILE A 25 0.90 4.34 -5.59
C ILE A 25 -0.25 5.19 -6.13
N SER A 26 -0.49 6.35 -5.51
CA SER A 26 -1.56 7.28 -5.91
C SER A 26 -1.32 7.83 -7.32
N ASP A 27 -0.10 8.31 -7.59
CA ASP A 27 0.31 8.81 -8.89
C ASP A 27 0.19 7.73 -9.98
N HIS A 28 0.67 6.51 -9.70
CA HIS A 28 0.53 5.39 -10.62
C HIS A 28 -0.95 5.09 -10.95
N TRP A 29 -1.83 5.07 -9.95
CA TRP A 29 -3.27 4.89 -10.18
C TRP A 29 -3.88 6.02 -11.03
N ILE A 30 -3.51 7.28 -10.77
CA ILE A 30 -3.96 8.43 -11.56
C ILE A 30 -3.54 8.27 -13.03
N ARG A 31 -2.29 7.85 -13.29
CA ARG A 31 -1.78 7.61 -14.66
C ARG A 31 -2.59 6.54 -15.39
N LEU A 32 -2.88 5.41 -14.74
CA LEU A 32 -3.66 4.33 -15.35
C LEU A 32 -5.08 4.79 -15.68
N ARG A 33 -5.76 5.42 -14.73
CA ARG A 33 -7.13 5.95 -14.93
C ARG A 33 -7.18 7.00 -16.04
N SER A 34 -6.15 7.85 -16.15
CA SER A 34 -6.05 8.85 -17.21
C SER A 34 -5.93 8.23 -18.60
N GLN A 35 -5.27 7.06 -18.72
CA GLN A 35 -5.17 6.33 -19.98
C GLN A 35 -6.48 5.60 -20.33
N GLU A 36 -7.17 5.02 -19.36
CA GLU A 36 -8.48 4.37 -19.56
C GLU A 36 -9.54 5.37 -20.06
N GLY A 37 -9.50 6.61 -19.57
CA GLY A 37 -10.39 7.70 -20.02
C GLY A 37 -10.25 8.07 -21.50
N LYS A 38 -9.17 7.65 -22.18
CA LYS A 38 -8.98 7.87 -23.63
C LYS A 38 -9.45 6.70 -24.50
N ASN A 39 -9.64 5.50 -23.92
CA ASN A 39 -9.93 4.27 -24.67
C ASN A 39 -11.37 3.74 -24.52
N GLY A 40 -12.28 4.50 -23.89
CA GLY A 40 -13.74 4.30 -24.04
C GLY A 40 -14.32 2.97 -23.54
N GLN A 41 -13.61 2.20 -22.72
CA GLN A 41 -14.15 0.99 -22.07
C GLN A 41 -14.01 1.10 -20.56
N GLY A 42 -15.06 1.62 -19.92
CA GLY A 42 -15.26 1.51 -18.48
C GLY A 42 -15.50 0.06 -18.10
N ARG A 43 -14.42 -0.67 -17.83
CA ARG A 43 -14.47 -1.95 -17.13
C ARG A 43 -13.47 -1.86 -15.99
N GLU A 44 -13.99 -2.06 -14.78
CA GLU A 44 -13.29 -2.26 -13.51
C GLU A 44 -12.33 -3.45 -13.61
N ASN A 45 -11.26 -3.30 -14.38
CA ASN A 45 -10.21 -4.30 -14.58
C ASN A 45 -8.90 -3.56 -14.76
N SER A 46 -8.54 -2.73 -13.77
CA SER A 46 -7.15 -2.32 -13.63
C SER A 46 -6.30 -3.60 -13.62
N PRO A 47 -5.27 -3.73 -14.48
CA PRO A 47 -4.44 -4.92 -14.50
C PRO A 47 -3.88 -5.19 -13.09
N LYS A 48 -4.30 -6.28 -12.45
CA LYS A 48 -3.79 -6.74 -11.14
C LYS A 48 -2.37 -7.33 -11.30
N ILE A 49 -1.46 -6.57 -11.90
CA ILE A 49 -0.07 -6.97 -12.04
C ILE A 49 0.62 -6.60 -10.71
N PRO A 50 1.27 -7.55 -10.01
CA PRO A 50 1.99 -7.23 -8.79
C PRO A 50 3.08 -6.19 -9.10
N GLN A 51 2.96 -5.01 -8.52
CA GLN A 51 3.99 -3.99 -8.61
C GLN A 51 4.83 -3.98 -7.34
N LYS A 52 6.14 -3.82 -7.51
CA LYS A 52 7.07 -3.84 -6.39
C LYS A 52 6.81 -2.66 -5.45
N ILE A 53 6.75 -2.89 -4.13
CA ILE A 53 6.81 -1.81 -3.14
C ILE A 53 8.29 -1.43 -2.94
N PRO A 54 8.73 -0.21 -3.31
CA PRO A 54 10.15 0.13 -3.23
C PRO A 54 10.61 0.62 -1.86
N GLU A 55 9.72 0.91 -0.89
CA GLU A 55 10.05 1.83 0.22
C GLU A 55 9.33 1.54 1.57
N ILE A 56 9.27 0.28 2.02
CA ILE A 56 8.94 0.01 3.44
C ILE A 56 10.26 -0.21 4.20
N PHE A 57 10.34 0.17 5.47
CA PHE A 57 11.51 -0.12 6.33
C PHE A 57 11.05 -0.89 7.59
N PRO A 58 11.66 -2.03 7.94
CA PRO A 58 11.40 -2.68 9.23
C PRO A 58 11.99 -1.85 10.37
N LYS A 59 11.20 -1.60 11.43
CA LYS A 59 11.53 -0.70 12.56
C LYS A 59 12.82 -1.05 13.33
N ASN A 60 13.43 -2.22 13.12
CA ASN A 60 14.63 -2.68 13.85
C ASN A 60 15.95 -2.55 13.08
N SER A 61 15.95 -2.00 11.85
CA SER A 61 17.19 -1.80 11.09
C SER A 61 17.86 -0.48 11.49
N ARG A 62 18.97 -0.57 12.23
CA ARG A 62 19.88 0.56 12.47
C ARG A 62 20.49 0.99 11.13
N ILE A 63 20.08 2.12 10.55
CA ILE A 63 20.79 2.69 9.40
C ILE A 63 21.05 4.20 9.51
N VAL A 64 22.30 4.50 9.19
CA VAL A 64 23.00 5.78 9.07
C VAL A 64 22.61 6.49 7.76
N PRO A 65 22.67 7.83 7.70
CA PRO A 65 22.32 8.55 6.48
C PRO A 65 23.50 8.59 5.51
N LYS A 66 23.15 8.50 4.20
CA LYS A 66 23.96 8.77 2.99
C LYS A 66 24.65 7.55 2.37
N GLN A 67 24.03 6.97 1.32
CA GLN A 67 24.42 7.15 -0.08
C GLN A 67 23.73 6.10 -0.99
N VAL A 68 22.66 6.54 -1.68
CA VAL A 68 22.01 5.95 -2.87
C VAL A 68 21.55 4.48 -2.78
N PHE A 69 20.35 4.27 -2.23
CA PHE A 69 19.31 3.27 -2.60
C PHE A 69 19.72 1.84 -3.04
N LYS A 70 20.90 1.36 -2.69
CA LYS A 70 21.39 0.01 -3.04
C LYS A 70 20.94 -1.07 -2.04
N ASP A 71 20.44 -0.64 -0.89
CA ASP A 71 19.97 -1.52 0.19
C ASP A 71 18.44 -1.44 0.36
N LEU A 72 17.71 -1.15 -0.73
CA LEU A 72 16.25 -1.28 -0.74
C LEU A 72 15.90 -2.76 -0.81
N GLU A 73 15.58 -3.34 0.34
CA GLU A 73 15.05 -4.69 0.42
C GLU A 73 13.66 -4.72 -0.21
N PHE A 74 13.42 -5.67 -1.10
CA PHE A 74 12.11 -5.88 -1.69
C PHE A 74 11.19 -6.51 -0.64
N LEU A 75 10.34 -5.69 -0.02
CA LEU A 75 9.53 -6.14 1.12
C LEU A 75 8.15 -6.68 0.73
N GLY A 76 7.66 -6.42 -0.48
CA GLY A 76 6.29 -6.79 -0.81
C GLY A 76 5.73 -6.17 -2.09
N TRP A 77 4.42 -6.29 -2.24
CA TRP A 77 3.68 -5.83 -3.41
C TRP A 77 2.42 -5.06 -3.01
N TYR A 78 1.95 -4.21 -3.92
CA TYR A 78 0.75 -3.41 -3.66
C TYR A 78 -0.30 -3.54 -4.78
N THR A 79 -1.53 -3.18 -4.43
CA THR A 79 -2.62 -2.96 -5.40
C THR A 79 -3.55 -1.84 -4.93
N THR A 80 -4.47 -1.43 -5.78
CA THR A 80 -5.53 -0.47 -5.43
C THR A 80 -6.90 -1.13 -5.44
N GLY A 81 -7.77 -0.80 -4.49
CA GLY A 81 -9.14 -1.30 -4.44
C GLY A 81 -9.75 -1.21 -3.05
N GLY A 82 -10.90 -1.88 -2.86
CA GLY A 82 -11.56 -2.02 -1.57
C GLY A 82 -10.85 -3.02 -0.63
N PRO A 83 -11.57 -3.71 0.27
CA PRO A 83 -11.00 -4.75 1.15
C PRO A 83 -10.28 -5.87 0.38
N PRO A 84 -9.38 -6.64 1.02
CA PRO A 84 -8.73 -7.79 0.38
C PRO A 84 -9.72 -8.78 -0.24
N GLU A 85 -9.33 -9.38 -1.37
CA GLU A 85 -10.16 -10.29 -2.17
C GLU A 85 -9.42 -11.61 -2.45
N PRO A 86 -10.12 -12.70 -2.85
CA PRO A 86 -9.46 -13.97 -3.20
C PRO A 86 -8.44 -13.86 -4.34
N ALA A 87 -8.66 -12.93 -5.27
CA ALA A 87 -7.71 -12.63 -6.34
C ALA A 87 -6.38 -12.07 -5.79
N ASP A 88 -6.42 -11.35 -4.67
CA ASP A 88 -5.21 -10.82 -4.05
C ASP A 88 -4.40 -11.95 -3.40
N ILE A 89 -5.06 -12.96 -2.80
CA ILE A 89 -4.38 -14.17 -2.29
C ILE A 89 -3.69 -14.92 -3.41
N HIS A 90 -4.34 -15.05 -4.57
CA HIS A 90 -3.73 -15.73 -5.72
C HIS A 90 -2.42 -15.08 -6.15
N VAL A 91 -2.40 -13.75 -6.28
CA VAL A 91 -1.18 -12.99 -6.58
C VAL A 91 -0.17 -13.09 -5.44
N HIS A 92 -0.62 -12.99 -4.19
CA HIS A 92 0.26 -13.08 -3.03
C HIS A 92 1.01 -14.40 -2.97
N LYS A 93 0.35 -15.54 -3.28
CA LYS A 93 1.01 -16.85 -3.38
C LYS A 93 2.14 -16.85 -4.41
N GLN A 94 1.97 -16.19 -5.55
CA GLN A 94 3.03 -16.06 -6.56
C GLN A 94 4.19 -15.20 -6.03
N VAL A 95 3.92 -14.15 -5.26
CA VAL A 95 4.96 -13.32 -4.64
C VAL A 95 5.72 -14.09 -3.55
N CYS A 96 5.05 -15.00 -2.82
CA CYS A 96 5.71 -15.89 -1.85
C CYS A 96 6.72 -16.85 -2.49
N GLU A 97 6.62 -17.13 -3.80
CA GLU A 97 7.63 -17.91 -4.53
C GLU A 97 8.93 -17.11 -4.75
N ILE A 98 8.87 -15.78 -4.60
CA ILE A 98 9.98 -14.86 -4.82
C ILE A 98 10.62 -14.43 -3.49
N ILE A 99 9.80 -14.18 -2.47
CA ILE A 99 10.25 -13.77 -1.13
C ILE A 99 9.50 -14.52 -0.03
N GLU A 100 10.21 -14.85 1.05
CA GLU A 100 9.71 -15.72 2.13
C GLU A 100 8.62 -15.07 3.00
N SER A 101 8.58 -13.74 3.08
CA SER A 101 7.60 -13.00 3.90
C SER A 101 7.19 -11.68 3.27
N PRO A 102 6.41 -11.71 2.17
CA PRO A 102 5.95 -10.50 1.51
C PRO A 102 4.92 -9.74 2.34
N LEU A 103 5.11 -8.44 2.44
CA LEU A 103 4.04 -7.51 2.81
C LEU A 103 3.10 -7.28 1.63
N PHE A 104 1.82 -7.14 1.93
CA PHE A 104 0.80 -6.74 0.98
C PHE A 104 0.22 -5.39 1.39
N LEU A 105 0.27 -4.40 0.49
CA LEU A 105 -0.31 -3.08 0.73
C LEU A 105 -1.49 -2.85 -0.21
N LYS A 106 -2.62 -2.41 0.35
CA LYS A 106 -3.80 -2.04 -0.44
C LYS A 106 -4.19 -0.60 -0.19
N LEU A 107 -4.19 0.21 -1.26
CA LEU A 107 -4.63 1.60 -1.23
C LEU A 107 -6.05 1.71 -1.80
N ASN A 108 -6.96 2.36 -1.08
CA ASN A 108 -8.33 2.60 -1.57
C ASN A 108 -8.52 4.06 -2.01
N PRO A 109 -8.30 4.37 -3.30
CA PRO A 109 -8.37 5.76 -3.78
C PRO A 109 -9.79 6.30 -3.86
N MET A 110 -10.80 5.45 -3.63
CA MET A 110 -12.22 5.79 -3.66
C MET A 110 -12.86 5.79 -2.27
N THR A 111 -12.04 5.77 -1.21
CA THR A 111 -12.57 5.82 0.16
C THR A 111 -13.43 7.06 0.40
N LYS A 112 -14.41 6.94 1.29
CA LYS A 112 -15.18 8.07 1.84
C LYS A 112 -14.78 8.40 3.27
N HIS A 113 -13.89 7.61 3.86
CA HIS A 113 -13.39 7.82 5.21
C HIS A 113 -12.35 8.93 5.23
N THR A 114 -12.21 9.60 6.38
CA THR A 114 -11.24 10.69 6.59
C THR A 114 -9.84 10.18 6.94
N ASP A 115 -9.72 8.88 7.28
CA ASP A 115 -8.45 8.26 7.61
C ASP A 115 -7.64 7.96 6.34
N LEU A 116 -6.33 7.80 6.51
CA LEU A 116 -5.43 7.46 5.42
C LEU A 116 -5.86 6.14 4.76
N PRO A 117 -6.18 6.11 3.45
CA PRO A 117 -6.80 4.94 2.82
C PRO A 117 -5.79 3.87 2.42
N VAL A 118 -4.93 3.50 3.36
CA VAL A 118 -3.89 2.50 3.18
C VAL A 118 -3.99 1.48 4.30
N SER A 119 -4.11 0.22 3.92
CA SER A 119 -3.97 -0.93 4.81
C SER A 119 -2.77 -1.76 4.39
N VAL A 120 -2.06 -2.31 5.38
CA VAL A 120 -0.90 -3.18 5.18
C VAL A 120 -1.21 -4.52 5.81
N PHE A 121 -0.81 -5.60 5.16
CA PHE A 121 -1.11 -6.97 5.56
C PHE A 121 0.15 -7.84 5.50
N GLU A 122 0.21 -8.81 6.40
CA GLU A 122 1.03 -10.02 6.26
C GLU A 122 0.13 -11.21 5.91
N SER A 123 0.73 -12.28 5.39
CA SER A 123 0.03 -13.57 5.25
C SER A 123 0.26 -14.46 6.47
N VAL A 124 -0.81 -15.09 6.93
CA VAL A 124 -0.76 -16.17 7.91
C VAL A 124 -1.38 -17.43 7.32
N ILE A 125 -0.93 -18.60 7.77
CA ILE A 125 -1.54 -19.88 7.43
C ILE A 125 -2.38 -20.34 8.62
N ASP A 126 -3.67 -20.57 8.39
CA ASP A 126 -4.62 -21.06 9.39
C ASP A 126 -5.39 -22.28 8.85
N ILE A 127 -5.94 -23.10 9.73
CA ILE A 127 -6.70 -24.29 9.35
C ILE A 127 -8.18 -23.93 9.32
N ILE A 128 -8.75 -23.84 8.12
CA ILE A 128 -10.18 -23.62 7.92
C ILE A 128 -10.80 -24.92 7.39
N ASN A 129 -11.77 -25.47 8.10
CA ASN A 129 -12.46 -26.72 7.73
C ASN A 129 -11.51 -27.91 7.48
N GLY A 130 -10.40 -27.97 8.22
CA GLY A 130 -9.39 -29.04 8.07
C GLY A 130 -8.39 -28.82 6.93
N GLU A 131 -8.46 -27.69 6.21
CA GLU A 131 -7.55 -27.35 5.12
C GLU A 131 -6.66 -26.15 5.50
N ALA A 132 -5.35 -26.29 5.25
CA ALA A 132 -4.39 -25.20 5.44
C ALA A 132 -4.65 -24.08 4.43
N THR A 133 -5.13 -22.94 4.93
CA THR A 133 -5.59 -21.80 4.14
C THR A 133 -4.73 -20.58 4.46
N MET A 134 -4.25 -19.91 3.41
CA MET A 134 -3.57 -18.63 3.54
C MET A 134 -4.59 -17.50 3.70
N LEU A 135 -4.38 -16.64 4.69
CA LEU A 135 -5.23 -15.50 5.03
C LEU A 135 -4.38 -14.25 5.25
N PHE A 136 -4.98 -13.08 5.11
CA PHE A 136 -4.34 -11.81 5.45
C PHE A 136 -4.62 -11.40 6.90
N ALA A 137 -3.58 -10.97 7.60
CA ALA A 137 -3.68 -10.30 8.89
C ALA A 137 -3.26 -8.83 8.72
N GLU A 138 -4.09 -7.90 9.17
CA GLU A 138 -3.80 -6.46 9.05
C GLU A 138 -2.72 -6.05 10.07
N LEU A 139 -1.74 -5.29 9.57
CA LEU A 139 -0.61 -4.79 10.34
C LEU A 139 -0.82 -3.32 10.72
N PRO A 140 -0.55 -2.94 11.98
CA PRO A 140 -0.46 -1.54 12.34
C PRO A 140 0.77 -0.90 11.67
N TYR A 141 0.64 0.36 11.26
CA TYR A 141 1.75 1.14 10.71
C TYR A 141 1.83 2.54 11.31
N THR A 142 3.02 3.13 11.21
CA THR A 142 3.29 4.54 11.53
C THR A 142 3.91 5.21 10.31
N LEU A 143 3.64 6.49 10.09
CA LEU A 143 4.31 7.25 9.05
C LEU A 143 5.75 7.56 9.47
N ALA A 144 6.72 7.10 8.68
CA ALA A 144 8.12 7.46 8.85
C ALA A 144 8.39 8.70 8.00
N THR A 145 8.60 9.83 8.65
CA THR A 145 9.01 11.07 7.99
C THR A 145 10.25 11.60 8.64
N GLU A 146 11.31 11.85 7.87
CA GLU A 146 12.41 12.68 8.35
C GLU A 146 11.98 14.16 8.43
N GLU A 147 12.73 14.99 9.17
CA GLU A 147 12.40 16.41 9.40
C GLU A 147 12.20 17.19 8.10
N ALA A 148 13.12 17.02 7.15
CA ALA A 148 13.08 17.70 5.86
C ALA A 148 11.87 17.27 5.01
N GLU A 149 11.52 15.98 5.05
CA GLU A 149 10.38 15.43 4.33
C GLU A 149 9.06 15.88 4.93
N ARG A 150 8.99 15.95 6.27
CA ARG A 150 7.81 16.49 6.96
C ARG A 150 7.52 17.91 6.50
N ILE A 151 8.55 18.76 6.42
CA ILE A 151 8.40 20.14 5.91
C ILE A 151 7.91 20.14 4.46
N GLY A 152 8.47 19.27 3.61
CA GLY A 152 8.05 19.14 2.21
C GLY A 152 6.58 18.71 2.06
N VAL A 153 6.17 17.66 2.77
CA VAL A 153 4.78 17.16 2.77
C VAL A 153 3.82 18.23 3.29
N ASP A 154 4.17 18.89 4.38
CA ASP A 154 3.39 19.95 5.01
C ASP A 154 3.26 21.19 4.10
N HIS A 155 4.30 21.53 3.33
CA HIS A 155 4.23 22.58 2.32
C HIS A 155 3.26 22.23 1.19
N VAL A 156 3.35 21.02 0.62
CA VAL A 156 2.44 20.55 -0.44
C VAL A 156 0.99 20.53 0.05
N ALA A 157 0.75 20.03 1.26
CA ALA A 157 -0.58 19.98 1.86
C ALA A 157 -1.21 21.38 2.02
N ARG A 158 -0.41 22.40 2.37
CA ARG A 158 -0.88 23.79 2.44
C ARG A 158 -1.21 24.38 1.08
N MET A 159 -0.39 24.15 0.06
CA MET A 159 -0.64 24.67 -1.29
C MET A 159 -1.99 24.16 -1.85
N THR A 160 -2.37 22.92 -1.54
CA THR A 160 -3.68 22.38 -1.91
C THR A 160 -4.85 22.99 -1.15
N ALA A 161 -4.63 23.48 0.08
CA ALA A 161 -5.68 24.08 0.91
C ALA A 161 -5.93 25.56 0.56
N THR A 162 -4.91 26.28 0.10
CA THR A 162 -5.01 27.72 -0.22
C THR A 162 -5.52 28.02 -1.63
N GLY A 163 -5.68 27.02 -2.51
CA GLY A 163 -6.21 27.20 -3.87
C GLY A 163 -7.72 27.45 -3.97
N GLY A 164 -8.43 27.59 -2.85
CA GLY A 164 -9.89 27.72 -2.79
C GLY A 164 -10.44 29.14 -2.65
N GLY A 165 -9.62 30.20 -2.75
CA GLY A 165 -10.11 31.53 -2.40
C GLY A 165 -9.26 32.70 -2.87
N GLU A 166 -9.15 32.88 -4.19
CA GLU A 166 -8.78 34.19 -4.74
C GLU A 166 -9.50 34.44 -6.07
N ASN A 167 -10.82 34.65 -5.99
CA ASN A 167 -11.53 35.41 -7.02
C ASN A 167 -11.50 36.87 -6.56
N SER A 168 -10.50 37.61 -7.03
CA SER A 168 -10.45 39.07 -6.88
C SER A 168 -11.22 39.72 -8.03
N THR A 169 -12.10 40.66 -7.65
CA THR A 169 -12.91 41.63 -8.42
C THR A 169 -14.36 41.26 -8.64
#